data_AF-A0A7G2E3P3-F1
#
_entry.id   AF-A0A7G2E3P3-F1
#
_cell.length_a   1.000
_cell.length_b   1.000
_cell.length_c   1.000
_cell.angle_alpha   90.00
_cell.angle_beta   90.00
_cell.angle_gamma   90.00
#
_symmetry.space_group_name_H-M   'P 1'
#
loop_
_entity.id
_entity.type
_entity.pdbx_description
1 polymer ?
#
loop_
_entity_poly.entity_id
_entity_poly.type
_entity_poly.pdbx_seq_one_letter_code
_entity_poly.pdbx_strand_id
1 'polypeptide(L)'
;MTSLFSKPRALTSHITNFKTSRPVIGKLHVATLTLLLFLIAAGIAVTSSLWLNKTTKAFDRPTLVATKPEPELEPPHETGVLVNCTSFLNQNRSGSCSRTPLLNKKKPSHRPTITTIKPVPVRVSEKKSPEDTGSSVDCSSFLNQNRSGSCSRTLQSGYNQNQTESNRSCPDYFKWIHEDLKPWRETGITKEMVERGKTTAHFRLVILNGKVFVENYKKSIQTRDAFTLWGILQLLRKYPGKLPDVDLMFDCDDRPVIRSDGYNILNRTVENAPPPLFRYCGDRWTVDIVFPDWSFWGWQEINIKEWSKVLKEMEEGKKKKKFMERDAYAYWKGNPFVASPSREDLLTCNLSSLHDWNARIFIQDWISEGQRGFENSNVANQCTYRYKIYIEGYAWSVSEKYILACDSVTLMVKPYYYDFFSRTLQPLQHYWPIRDKDKCRSIKFAVDWLNNHTQKAQEIGREASEFMQRDLSMENVYDYMFHLLNEYSKLLKYKPQVPKNSVELCTEALVCPSEGEDVNGVDKKFMIGSLVSRPHASGPCSLPPPFDSNGLEKFHRKKLNLIRQVEKWEDSYWQKVL
;
A
#
# COMPACT_ATOMS: atom_id res chain seq x y z
N MET A 1 -19.24 -14.80 54.85
CA MET A 1 -19.55 -15.99 55.68
C MET A 1 -20.50 -16.90 54.92
N THR A 2 -20.62 -18.13 55.39
CA THR A 2 -21.50 -19.22 54.95
C THR A 2 -22.98 -18.88 54.65
N SER A 3 -23.60 -19.70 53.78
CA SER A 3 -24.99 -20.22 53.92
C SER A 3 -26.18 -19.28 53.64
N LEU A 4 -27.37 -19.73 53.19
CA LEU A 4 -27.83 -20.90 52.39
C LEU A 4 -29.24 -20.52 51.82
N PHE A 5 -29.63 -21.15 50.71
CA PHE A 5 -30.99 -21.38 50.17
C PHE A 5 -32.25 -20.83 50.89
N SER A 6 -33.19 -20.30 50.09
CA SER A 6 -34.51 -20.95 49.97
C SER A 6 -35.19 -20.71 48.60
N LYS A 7 -35.99 -21.69 48.17
CA LYS A 7 -36.98 -21.67 47.07
C LYS A 7 -38.31 -22.16 47.70
N PRO A 8 -39.50 -21.84 47.13
CA PRO A 8 -40.17 -22.90 46.35
C PRO A 8 -41.12 -22.42 45.22
N ARG A 9 -41.39 -23.37 44.29
CA ARG A 9 -42.61 -23.63 43.47
C ARG A 9 -43.33 -22.45 42.78
N ALA A 10 -43.51 -22.38 41.45
CA ALA A 10 -43.83 -23.35 40.38
C ALA A 10 -45.32 -23.71 40.23
N LEU A 11 -45.81 -23.60 39.00
CA LEU A 11 -47.08 -24.13 38.48
C LEU A 11 -46.83 -24.58 37.02
N THR A 12 -47.61 -25.54 36.50
CA THR A 12 -47.18 -26.43 35.40
C THR A 12 -48.24 -26.68 34.34
N SER A 13 -47.83 -26.80 33.06
CA SER A 13 -48.59 -27.54 32.05
C SER A 13 -47.68 -28.27 31.04
N HIS A 14 -48.04 -29.52 30.79
CA HIS A 14 -47.49 -30.51 29.85
C HIS A 14 -47.93 -30.22 28.38
N ILE A 15 -47.48 -30.85 27.28
CA ILE A 15 -46.45 -31.88 26.99
C ILE A 15 -46.09 -31.82 25.47
N THR A 16 -44.90 -32.25 25.06
CA THR A 16 -44.68 -33.17 23.91
C THR A 16 -43.23 -33.65 23.84
N ASN A 17 -43.05 -34.87 23.35
CA ASN A 17 -41.82 -35.65 23.51
C ASN A 17 -40.72 -35.33 22.49
N PHE A 18 -39.46 -35.37 22.92
CA PHE A 18 -38.34 -35.86 22.11
C PHE A 18 -37.41 -36.73 22.97
N LYS A 19 -37.00 -37.90 22.46
CA LYS A 19 -36.09 -38.82 23.16
C LYS A 19 -34.63 -38.45 22.88
N THR A 20 -33.84 -38.24 23.93
CA THR A 20 -32.38 -38.09 23.82
C THR A 20 -31.68 -39.45 23.98
N SER A 21 -31.10 -39.96 22.90
CA SER A 21 -30.25 -41.16 22.94
C SER A 21 -28.87 -40.83 23.55
N ARG A 22 -28.43 -41.59 24.56
CA ARG A 22 -27.03 -41.55 25.03
C ARG A 22 -26.15 -42.38 24.09
N PRO A 23 -25.00 -41.86 23.59
CA PRO A 23 -24.01 -42.69 22.92
C PRO A 23 -23.25 -43.53 23.96
N VAL A 24 -23.08 -44.83 23.67
CA VAL A 24 -22.19 -45.71 24.43
C VAL A 24 -20.77 -45.52 23.90
N ILE A 25 -19.84 -45.10 24.76
CA ILE A 25 -18.44 -44.92 24.39
C ILE A 25 -17.75 -46.30 24.39
N GLY A 26 -17.74 -46.95 23.23
CA GLY A 26 -16.89 -48.12 23.00
C GLY A 26 -15.41 -47.75 23.01
N LYS A 27 -14.56 -48.60 23.59
CA LYS A 27 -13.10 -48.43 23.57
C LYS A 27 -12.56 -48.68 22.15
N LEU A 28 -12.43 -47.62 21.35
CA LEU A 28 -11.69 -47.69 20.08
C LEU A 28 -10.21 -47.93 20.39
N HIS A 29 -9.65 -49.05 19.92
CA HIS A 29 -8.25 -49.38 20.18
C HIS A 29 -7.31 -48.38 19.50
N VAL A 30 -6.21 -48.03 20.18
CA VAL A 30 -5.19 -47.08 19.66
C VAL A 30 -4.65 -47.54 18.30
N ALA A 31 -4.48 -48.86 18.11
CA ALA A 31 -4.08 -49.47 16.85
C ALA A 31 -5.05 -49.22 15.68
N THR A 32 -6.35 -49.09 15.95
CA THR A 32 -7.35 -48.78 14.92
C THR A 32 -7.26 -47.31 14.48
N LEU A 33 -6.95 -46.41 15.42
CA LEU A 33 -6.77 -44.98 15.14
C LEU A 33 -5.46 -44.72 14.37
N THR A 34 -4.35 -45.37 14.75
CA THR A 34 -3.08 -45.24 14.01
C THR A 34 -3.16 -45.84 12.61
N LEU A 35 -3.86 -46.96 12.42
CA LEU A 35 -4.13 -47.52 11.09
C LEU A 35 -4.93 -46.55 10.21
N LEU A 36 -5.98 -45.92 10.77
CA LEU A 36 -6.79 -44.94 10.04
C LEU A 36 -5.95 -43.73 9.60
N LEU A 37 -5.09 -43.21 10.49
CA LEU A 37 -4.17 -42.11 10.18
C LEU A 37 -3.13 -42.50 9.11
N PHE A 38 -2.62 -43.73 9.13
CA PHE A 38 -1.72 -44.24 8.08
C PHE A 38 -2.41 -44.33 6.71
N LEU A 39 -3.66 -44.79 6.67
CA LEU A 39 -4.44 -44.87 5.43
C LEU A 39 -4.76 -43.46 4.86
N ILE A 40 -5.04 -42.49 5.74
CA ILE A 40 -5.21 -41.08 5.34
C ILE A 40 -3.91 -40.51 4.76
N ALA A 41 -2.77 -40.73 5.43
CA ALA A 41 -1.47 -40.28 4.95
C ALA A 41 -1.08 -40.91 3.59
N ALA A 42 -1.31 -42.21 3.42
CA ALA A 42 -1.10 -42.92 2.16
C ALA A 42 -2.01 -42.38 1.04
N GLY A 43 -3.29 -42.11 1.34
CA GLY A 43 -4.23 -41.49 0.40
C GLY A 43 -3.76 -40.12 -0.07
N ILE A 44 -3.32 -39.26 0.86
CA ILE A 44 -2.76 -37.94 0.54
C ILE A 44 -1.54 -38.09 -0.40
N ALA A 45 -0.57 -38.95 -0.07
CA ALA A 45 0.61 -39.17 -0.91
C ALA A 45 0.26 -39.64 -2.34
N VAL A 46 -0.71 -40.54 -2.49
CA VAL A 46 -1.20 -41.02 -3.80
C VAL A 46 -1.89 -39.88 -4.57
N THR A 47 -2.75 -39.08 -3.93
CA THR A 47 -3.39 -37.92 -4.59
C THR A 47 -2.38 -36.84 -5.01
N SER A 48 -1.36 -36.56 -4.20
CA SER A 48 -0.28 -35.62 -4.55
C SER A 48 0.53 -36.11 -5.75
N SER A 49 0.82 -37.42 -5.81
CA SER A 49 1.55 -38.05 -6.91
C SER A 49 0.75 -38.03 -8.22
N LEU A 50 -0.57 -38.28 -8.14
CA LEU A 50 -1.49 -38.15 -9.27
C LEU A 50 -1.65 -36.70 -9.74
N TRP A 51 -1.61 -35.72 -8.83
CA TRP A 51 -1.67 -34.30 -9.18
C TRP A 51 -0.40 -33.85 -9.91
N LEU A 52 0.79 -34.21 -9.40
CA LEU A 52 2.09 -33.96 -10.04
C LEU A 52 2.18 -34.56 -11.46
N ASN A 53 1.74 -35.81 -11.64
CA ASN A 53 1.74 -36.47 -12.95
C ASN A 53 0.67 -35.90 -13.93
N LYS A 54 -0.29 -35.14 -13.41
CA LYS A 54 -1.29 -34.42 -14.22
C LYS A 54 -0.82 -33.01 -14.59
N THR A 55 -0.03 -32.35 -13.74
CA THR A 55 0.57 -31.04 -14.04
C THR A 55 1.73 -31.16 -15.03
N THR A 56 2.58 -32.19 -14.96
CA THR A 56 3.65 -32.41 -15.97
C THR A 56 3.07 -32.58 -17.37
N LYS A 57 2.05 -33.42 -17.54
CA LYS A 57 1.35 -33.62 -18.84
C LYS A 57 0.55 -32.41 -19.34
N ALA A 58 0.44 -31.34 -18.55
CA ALA A 58 -0.18 -30.09 -19.00
C ALA A 58 0.82 -29.12 -19.68
N PHE A 59 2.13 -29.31 -19.49
CA PHE A 59 3.16 -28.45 -20.10
C PHE A 59 3.47 -28.78 -21.56
N ASP A 60 3.32 -30.04 -21.99
CA ASP A 60 3.68 -30.51 -23.34
C ASP A 60 2.58 -30.27 -24.41
N ARG A 61 1.81 -29.18 -24.32
CA ARG A 61 0.80 -28.83 -25.34
C ARG A 61 1.19 -27.54 -26.09
N PRO A 62 1.62 -27.61 -27.37
CA PRO A 62 1.95 -26.42 -28.13
C PRO A 62 0.69 -25.58 -28.38
N THR A 63 0.73 -24.32 -27.98
CA THR A 63 -0.36 -23.36 -28.23
C THR A 63 -0.29 -22.88 -29.67
N LEU A 64 -1.33 -23.16 -30.47
CA LEU A 64 -1.43 -22.70 -31.85
C LEU A 64 -1.62 -21.19 -31.89
N VAL A 65 -0.58 -20.47 -32.29
CA VAL A 65 -0.63 -19.02 -32.58
C VAL A 65 -1.17 -18.83 -34.00
N ALA A 66 -2.35 -18.25 -34.14
CA ALA A 66 -2.90 -17.86 -35.43
C ALA A 66 -2.25 -16.54 -35.88
N THR A 67 -1.29 -16.61 -36.80
CA THR A 67 -0.70 -15.44 -37.44
C THR A 67 -1.56 -14.92 -38.59
N LYS A 68 -1.51 -13.59 -38.81
CA LYS A 68 -2.00 -12.94 -40.03
C LYS A 68 -0.84 -12.09 -40.59
N PRO A 69 -0.51 -12.18 -41.89
CA PRO A 69 0.75 -11.66 -42.40
C PRO A 69 0.72 -10.17 -42.78
N GLU A 70 1.83 -9.49 -42.54
CA GLU A 70 2.30 -8.26 -43.20
C GLU A 70 3.86 -8.30 -43.26
N PRO A 71 4.52 -7.44 -44.08
CA PRO A 71 5.72 -7.88 -44.84
C PRO A 71 7.07 -7.93 -44.11
N GLU A 72 8.03 -8.60 -44.77
CA GLU A 72 9.41 -8.80 -44.33
C GLU A 72 10.25 -7.50 -44.29
N LEU A 73 11.18 -7.45 -43.33
CA LEU A 73 12.33 -6.55 -43.26
C LEU A 73 13.47 -7.30 -42.56
N GLU A 74 14.69 -7.20 -43.08
CA GLU A 74 15.83 -8.05 -42.67
C GLU A 74 16.36 -7.74 -41.24
N PRO A 75 16.89 -8.74 -40.51
CA PRO A 75 17.39 -8.56 -39.15
C PRO A 75 18.86 -8.07 -39.11
N PRO A 76 19.22 -7.13 -38.21
CA PRO A 76 20.62 -6.78 -37.93
C PRO A 76 21.31 -7.82 -37.02
N HIS A 77 22.63 -7.93 -37.15
CA HIS A 77 23.46 -8.91 -36.42
C HIS A 77 23.47 -8.75 -34.89
N GLU A 78 23.35 -9.86 -34.17
CA GLU A 78 23.73 -9.95 -32.75
C GLU A 78 25.24 -10.14 -32.56
N THR A 79 25.81 -9.52 -31.51
CA THR A 79 27.18 -9.75 -31.03
C THR A 79 27.17 -10.18 -29.56
N GLY A 80 26.79 -11.43 -29.31
CA GLY A 80 26.77 -12.02 -27.97
C GLY A 80 28.16 -12.19 -27.36
N VAL A 81 28.31 -11.83 -26.08
CA VAL A 81 29.52 -12.14 -25.28
C VAL A 81 29.26 -13.40 -24.45
N LEU A 82 30.01 -14.46 -24.73
CA LEU A 82 29.92 -15.71 -23.97
C LEU A 82 30.61 -15.56 -22.61
N VAL A 83 29.86 -15.71 -21.52
CA VAL A 83 30.40 -15.82 -20.16
C VAL A 83 30.05 -17.20 -19.62
N ASN A 84 31.06 -18.04 -19.42
CA ASN A 84 30.91 -19.41 -18.95
C ASN A 84 31.32 -19.51 -17.47
N CYS A 85 30.39 -19.94 -16.60
CA CYS A 85 30.62 -20.08 -15.16
C CYS A 85 30.01 -21.40 -14.66
N THR A 86 30.83 -22.43 -14.55
CA THR A 86 30.40 -23.79 -14.14
C THR A 86 30.81 -24.07 -12.69
N SER A 87 29.86 -24.51 -11.85
CA SER A 87 30.04 -24.90 -10.43
C SER A 87 30.46 -23.76 -9.47
N PHE A 88 30.19 -23.78 -8.16
CA PHE A 88 29.88 -24.90 -7.26
C PHE A 88 28.76 -24.60 -6.25
N LEU A 89 28.08 -25.66 -5.79
CA LEU A 89 27.41 -25.69 -4.49
C LEU A 89 28.46 -26.04 -3.41
N ASN A 90 28.96 -25.07 -2.64
CA ASN A 90 29.35 -25.26 -1.24
C ASN A 90 29.69 -23.95 -0.51
N GLN A 91 29.75 -24.02 0.83
CA GLN A 91 29.93 -22.87 1.71
C GLN A 91 31.39 -22.35 1.73
N ASN A 92 31.53 -21.07 2.10
CA ASN A 92 32.77 -20.40 2.54
C ASN A 92 33.95 -20.30 1.55
N ARG A 93 33.85 -19.41 0.55
CA ARG A 93 34.90 -18.41 0.20
C ARG A 93 34.43 -17.40 -0.85
N SER A 94 35.06 -16.21 -0.85
CA SER A 94 34.81 -15.12 -1.79
C SER A 94 35.53 -15.33 -3.12
N GLY A 95 34.81 -15.32 -4.24
CA GLY A 95 35.35 -15.26 -5.59
C GLY A 95 35.20 -13.86 -6.22
N SER A 96 36.17 -13.45 -7.04
CA SER A 96 36.14 -12.17 -7.77
C SER A 96 36.30 -12.40 -9.27
N CYS A 97 35.54 -11.67 -10.08
CA CYS A 97 35.56 -11.77 -11.55
C CYS A 97 36.07 -10.47 -12.17
N SER A 98 37.38 -10.41 -12.45
CA SER A 98 38.00 -9.30 -13.17
C SER A 98 37.73 -9.36 -14.68
N ARG A 99 37.52 -8.20 -15.33
CA ARG A 99 37.43 -8.07 -16.79
C ARG A 99 38.69 -7.43 -17.37
N THR A 100 39.17 -7.94 -18.50
CA THR A 100 40.32 -7.38 -19.24
C THR A 100 39.86 -6.99 -20.66
N PRO A 101 40.05 -5.73 -21.11
CA PRO A 101 39.63 -5.31 -22.46
C PRO A 101 40.69 -5.61 -23.52
N LEU A 102 40.27 -6.01 -24.72
CA LEU A 102 41.12 -6.09 -25.92
C LEU A 102 40.88 -4.90 -26.85
N LEU A 103 41.97 -4.30 -27.34
CA LEU A 103 41.94 -3.23 -28.35
C LEU A 103 41.72 -3.80 -29.76
N ASN A 104 41.09 -3.04 -30.66
CA ASN A 104 41.52 -3.00 -32.06
C ASN A 104 41.14 -1.72 -32.85
N LYS A 105 41.59 -1.63 -34.11
CA LYS A 105 41.52 -0.50 -35.07
C LYS A 105 40.91 -1.00 -36.41
N LYS A 106 40.50 -0.27 -37.47
CA LYS A 106 40.73 1.08 -38.11
C LYS A 106 39.54 1.25 -39.12
N LYS A 107 39.09 2.39 -39.69
CA LYS A 107 39.36 3.85 -39.56
C LYS A 107 37.98 4.61 -39.73
N PRO A 108 37.60 5.46 -40.74
CA PRO A 108 36.26 6.11 -40.81
C PRO A 108 35.48 5.88 -42.14
N SER A 109 34.31 6.56 -42.29
CA SER A 109 33.66 6.89 -43.59
C SER A 109 32.92 8.25 -43.50
N HIS A 110 32.42 8.78 -44.63
CA HIS A 110 31.96 10.17 -44.79
C HIS A 110 30.52 10.47 -44.33
N ARG A 111 30.23 11.75 -44.11
CA ARG A 111 28.90 12.32 -43.80
C ARG A 111 28.62 13.54 -44.69
N PRO A 112 27.51 13.59 -45.45
CA PRO A 112 27.06 14.81 -46.14
C PRO A 112 26.38 15.79 -45.16
N THR A 113 26.43 17.08 -45.50
CA THR A 113 25.74 18.15 -44.76
C THR A 113 24.37 18.44 -45.36
N ILE A 114 23.35 18.65 -44.53
CA ILE A 114 22.07 19.24 -44.93
C ILE A 114 21.82 20.50 -44.09
N THR A 115 21.45 21.59 -44.77
CA THR A 115 21.30 22.93 -44.19
C THR A 115 19.90 23.13 -43.60
N THR A 116 19.80 23.56 -42.34
CA THR A 116 18.53 23.90 -41.70
C THR A 116 18.30 25.41 -41.67
N ILE A 117 17.14 25.86 -42.15
CA ILE A 117 16.73 27.27 -42.16
C ILE A 117 16.26 27.69 -40.75
N LYS A 118 16.64 28.90 -40.30
CA LYS A 118 16.22 29.47 -39.00
C LYS A 118 14.89 30.21 -39.09
N PRO A 119 13.93 29.96 -38.19
CA PRO A 119 12.87 30.92 -37.84
C PRO A 119 13.37 32.03 -36.90
N VAL A 120 12.65 33.15 -36.84
CA VAL A 120 12.93 34.32 -35.98
C VAL A 120 12.29 34.13 -34.59
N PRO A 121 12.96 34.51 -33.49
CA PRO A 121 12.41 34.32 -32.14
C PRO A 121 11.33 35.34 -31.77
N VAL A 122 10.16 34.86 -31.33
CA VAL A 122 9.14 35.68 -30.65
C VAL A 122 9.47 35.77 -29.16
N ARG A 123 9.50 36.98 -28.61
CA ARG A 123 9.68 37.18 -27.15
C ARG A 123 8.39 36.83 -26.40
N VAL A 124 8.41 35.71 -25.68
CA VAL A 124 7.48 35.44 -24.57
C VAL A 124 8.21 35.77 -23.26
N SER A 125 7.54 36.45 -22.33
CA SER A 125 8.15 36.84 -21.05
C SER A 125 8.05 35.70 -20.04
N GLU A 126 9.16 34.97 -19.86
CA GLU A 126 9.27 33.94 -18.84
C GLU A 126 9.26 34.56 -17.44
N LYS A 127 8.23 34.24 -16.64
CA LYS A 127 8.36 34.31 -15.18
C LYS A 127 9.33 33.22 -14.76
N LYS A 128 10.52 33.60 -14.29
CA LYS A 128 11.49 32.64 -13.72
C LYS A 128 10.82 31.74 -12.69
N SER A 129 10.80 30.44 -12.95
CA SER A 129 10.68 29.44 -11.89
C SER A 129 11.87 29.59 -10.93
N PRO A 130 11.71 29.38 -9.62
CA PRO A 130 12.85 29.26 -8.72
C PRO A 130 13.78 28.14 -9.20
N GLU A 131 15.09 28.40 -9.20
CA GLU A 131 16.08 27.38 -9.51
C GLU A 131 16.05 26.31 -8.41
N ASP A 132 15.89 25.05 -8.79
CA ASP A 132 15.85 23.93 -7.85
C ASP A 132 17.29 23.60 -7.40
N THR A 133 17.77 24.36 -6.40
CA THR A 133 19.06 24.13 -5.76
C THR A 133 19.02 22.79 -5.03
N GLY A 134 19.39 21.73 -5.75
CA GLY A 134 19.33 20.35 -5.31
C GLY A 134 19.88 20.18 -3.90
N SER A 135 18.99 19.92 -2.96
CA SER A 135 19.33 19.93 -1.54
C SER A 135 20.09 18.66 -1.19
N SER A 136 21.33 18.82 -0.75
CA SER A 136 22.16 17.74 -0.22
C SER A 136 21.97 17.57 1.28
N VAL A 137 22.30 16.38 1.79
CA VAL A 137 22.45 16.12 3.22
C VAL A 137 23.93 16.28 3.55
N ASP A 138 24.26 17.13 4.52
CA ASP A 138 25.66 17.33 4.96
C ASP A 138 26.12 16.18 5.86
N CYS A 139 26.81 15.22 5.25
CA CYS A 139 27.40 14.10 5.98
C CYS A 139 28.72 14.45 6.69
N SER A 140 29.32 15.63 6.49
CA SER A 140 30.63 15.95 7.08
C SER A 140 30.55 16.08 8.60
N SER A 141 29.49 16.72 9.12
CA SER A 141 29.21 16.85 10.55
C SER A 141 28.79 15.54 11.24
N PHE A 142 28.32 14.57 10.47
CA PHE A 142 27.99 13.21 10.94
C PHE A 142 29.23 12.30 10.99
N LEU A 143 30.04 12.31 9.92
CA LEU A 143 31.25 11.48 9.79
C LEU A 143 32.39 11.91 10.72
N ASN A 144 32.55 13.21 11.01
CA ASN A 144 33.65 13.71 11.84
C ASN A 144 33.51 13.39 13.34
N GLN A 145 32.41 12.76 13.79
CA GLN A 145 32.23 12.38 15.19
C GLN A 145 32.93 11.06 15.50
N ASN A 146 34.18 11.17 15.96
CA ASN A 146 35.14 10.09 16.17
C ASN A 146 34.81 9.11 17.34
N ARG A 147 33.52 9.00 17.73
CA ARG A 147 32.90 7.99 18.59
C ARG A 147 31.38 8.16 18.54
N SER A 148 30.69 7.17 17.97
CA SER A 148 29.23 7.11 17.71
C SER A 148 28.70 8.26 16.84
N GLY A 149 28.02 7.93 15.73
CA GLY A 149 27.36 8.90 14.85
C GLY A 149 26.12 9.51 15.50
N SER A 150 26.31 10.38 16.48
CA SER A 150 25.23 11.10 17.15
C SER A 150 24.65 12.16 16.21
N CYS A 151 23.33 12.28 16.21
CA CYS A 151 22.62 13.23 15.37
C CYS A 151 22.93 14.67 15.81
N SER A 152 23.92 15.25 15.13
CA SER A 152 24.39 16.61 15.37
C SER A 152 23.27 17.62 15.15
N ARG A 153 23.26 18.71 15.92
CA ARG A 153 22.18 19.71 15.88
C ARG A 153 22.32 20.64 14.66
N THR A 154 22.23 20.09 13.45
CA THR A 154 22.14 20.86 12.19
C THR A 154 20.73 21.42 11.96
N LEU A 155 20.08 21.87 13.03
CA LEU A 155 19.03 22.88 12.96
C LEU A 155 19.72 24.14 12.45
N GLN A 156 19.35 24.61 11.25
CA GLN A 156 19.95 25.82 10.66
C GLN A 156 19.68 27.03 11.55
N SER A 157 20.70 27.42 12.33
CA SER A 157 20.67 28.48 13.33
C SER A 157 20.45 29.84 12.66
N GLY A 158 19.19 30.17 12.40
CA GLY A 158 18.77 31.33 11.60
C GLY A 158 17.32 31.22 11.10
N TYR A 159 16.73 30.02 11.04
CA TYR A 159 15.29 29.89 10.80
C TYR A 159 14.48 30.28 12.04
N ASN A 160 14.05 31.53 12.08
CA ASN A 160 13.05 32.01 13.05
C ASN A 160 11.81 31.11 13.04
N GLN A 161 11.30 30.73 14.22
CA GLN A 161 10.13 29.85 14.36
C GLN A 161 8.78 30.50 13.96
N ASN A 162 8.84 31.65 13.28
CA ASN A 162 7.74 32.46 12.78
C ASN A 162 7.08 31.81 11.54
N GLN A 163 6.83 30.51 11.59
CA GLN A 163 5.87 29.87 10.69
C GLN A 163 4.50 30.51 10.93
N THR A 164 3.90 31.06 9.88
CA THR A 164 2.54 31.62 9.97
C THR A 164 1.50 30.53 10.17
N GLU A 165 0.37 30.85 10.78
CA GLU A 165 -0.77 29.93 10.82
C GLU A 165 -1.29 29.69 9.39
N SER A 166 -1.77 28.46 9.13
CA SER A 166 -2.29 28.10 7.81
C SER A 166 -3.78 28.40 7.72
N ASN A 167 -4.14 29.32 6.81
CA ASN A 167 -5.54 29.62 6.48
C ASN A 167 -6.23 28.50 5.67
N ARG A 168 -5.56 27.36 5.44
CA ARG A 168 -6.07 26.23 4.65
C ARG A 168 -6.72 25.19 5.57
N SER A 169 -7.96 24.79 5.30
CA SER A 169 -8.54 23.59 5.92
C SER A 169 -7.85 22.33 5.37
N CYS A 170 -7.65 21.32 6.22
CA CYS A 170 -7.25 20.01 5.73
C CYS A 170 -8.41 19.33 4.96
N PRO A 171 -8.10 18.41 4.02
CA PRO A 171 -9.07 17.54 3.37
C PRO A 171 -10.00 16.78 4.33
N ASP A 172 -11.23 16.50 3.88
CA ASP A 172 -12.27 15.87 4.69
C ASP A 172 -11.88 14.49 5.27
N TYR A 173 -10.94 13.76 4.64
CA TYR A 173 -10.48 12.47 5.13
C TYR A 173 -9.70 12.55 6.46
N PHE A 174 -9.21 13.73 6.85
CA PHE A 174 -8.57 13.92 8.16
C PHE A 174 -9.55 13.69 9.31
N LYS A 175 -10.87 13.74 9.07
CA LYS A 175 -11.90 13.40 10.05
C LYS A 175 -11.77 11.97 10.59
N TRP A 176 -11.15 11.05 9.85
CA TRP A 176 -10.92 9.68 10.30
C TRP A 176 -9.91 9.58 11.47
N ILE A 177 -9.00 10.55 11.65
CA ILE A 177 -8.11 10.60 12.83
C ILE A 177 -8.92 10.57 14.13
N HIS A 178 -10.05 11.27 14.17
CA HIS A 178 -10.92 11.32 15.35
C HIS A 178 -11.59 9.97 15.67
N GLU A 179 -11.87 9.17 14.64
CA GLU A 179 -12.49 7.85 14.78
C GLU A 179 -11.45 6.74 15.04
N ASP A 180 -10.26 6.82 14.44
CA ASP A 180 -9.16 5.90 14.67
C ASP A 180 -8.59 6.03 16.09
N LEU A 181 -8.56 7.25 16.65
CA LEU A 181 -8.13 7.51 18.04
C LEU A 181 -9.26 7.45 19.09
N LYS A 182 -10.51 7.32 18.64
CA LYS A 182 -11.70 7.12 19.50
C LYS A 182 -11.56 5.98 20.52
N PRO A 183 -10.91 4.84 20.23
CA PRO A 183 -10.76 3.73 21.18
C PRO A 183 -10.13 4.09 22.53
N TRP A 184 -9.36 5.19 22.59
CA TRP A 184 -8.65 5.66 23.79
C TRP A 184 -9.11 7.04 24.29
N ARG A 185 -10.16 7.64 23.72
CA ARG A 185 -10.56 9.03 24.03
C ARG A 185 -10.90 9.24 25.50
N GLU A 186 -11.51 8.24 26.14
CA GLU A 186 -11.96 8.28 27.54
C GLU A 186 -10.88 7.77 28.51
N THR A 187 -10.28 6.61 28.23
CA THR A 187 -9.24 6.00 29.08
C THR A 187 -7.90 6.73 29.01
N GLY A 188 -7.62 7.37 27.88
CA GLY A 188 -6.25 7.65 27.46
C GLY A 188 -5.45 6.39 27.12
N ILE A 189 -4.16 6.59 26.96
CA ILE A 189 -3.14 5.60 26.65
C ILE A 189 -2.12 5.61 27.79
N THR A 190 -1.99 4.51 28.54
CA THR A 190 -0.90 4.34 29.51
C THR A 190 0.30 3.66 28.86
N LYS A 191 1.46 3.70 29.53
CA LYS A 191 2.69 3.09 29.01
C LYS A 191 2.49 1.59 28.78
N GLU A 192 1.80 0.93 29.68
CA GLU A 192 1.49 -0.51 29.64
C GLU A 192 0.64 -0.87 28.41
N MET A 193 -0.25 0.02 27.97
CA MET A 193 -0.97 -0.17 26.70
C MET A 193 -0.01 -0.16 25.50
N VAL A 194 0.94 0.77 25.47
CA VAL A 194 1.95 0.88 24.40
C VAL A 194 2.89 -0.33 24.43
N GLU A 195 3.40 -0.74 25.59
CA GLU A 195 4.26 -1.93 25.72
C GLU A 195 3.55 -3.20 25.21
N ARG A 196 2.22 -3.35 25.39
CA ARG A 196 1.45 -4.49 24.83
C ARG A 196 1.49 -4.58 23.30
N GLY A 197 1.66 -3.46 22.59
CA GLY A 197 1.82 -3.43 21.13
C GLY A 197 3.11 -4.09 20.62
N LYS A 198 4.12 -4.26 21.49
CA LYS A 198 5.40 -4.93 21.18
C LYS A 198 5.25 -6.37 20.70
N THR A 199 4.12 -7.01 20.96
CA THR A 199 3.81 -8.39 20.57
C THR A 199 3.82 -8.63 19.05
N THR A 200 3.48 -7.62 18.25
CA THR A 200 3.57 -7.70 16.78
C THR A 200 4.37 -6.56 16.14
N ALA A 201 4.65 -5.47 16.87
CA ALA A 201 5.40 -4.33 16.36
C ALA A 201 6.77 -4.71 15.76
N HIS A 202 7.14 -4.02 14.69
CA HIS A 202 8.46 -4.10 14.07
C HIS A 202 9.46 -3.19 14.78
N PHE A 203 9.02 -2.00 15.16
CA PHE A 203 9.79 -1.06 15.95
C PHE A 203 8.89 -0.27 16.91
N ARG A 204 9.51 0.24 17.98
CA ARG A 204 8.99 1.33 18.79
C ARG A 204 9.69 2.61 18.39
N LEU A 205 8.93 3.68 18.24
CA LEU A 205 9.45 5.02 17.94
C LEU A 205 9.04 5.99 19.05
N VAL A 206 10.02 6.74 19.54
CA VAL A 206 9.84 7.83 20.49
C VAL A 206 10.30 9.13 19.86
N ILE A 207 9.43 10.14 19.82
CA ILE A 207 9.81 11.53 19.56
C ILE A 207 9.96 12.19 20.93
N LEU A 208 11.10 12.83 21.19
CA LEU A 208 11.38 13.50 22.46
C LEU A 208 12.19 14.77 22.23
N ASN A 209 11.63 15.93 22.57
CA ASN A 209 12.20 17.27 22.31
C ASN A 209 12.67 17.47 20.86
N GLY A 210 11.94 16.93 19.88
CA GLY A 210 12.27 17.03 18.45
C GLY A 210 13.45 16.15 17.98
N LYS A 211 13.93 15.21 18.81
CA LYS A 211 14.79 14.09 18.38
C LYS A 211 13.95 12.82 18.21
N VAL A 212 14.35 11.93 17.30
CA VAL A 212 13.70 10.62 17.08
C VAL A 212 14.58 9.52 17.64
N PHE A 213 13.98 8.59 18.38
CA PHE A 213 14.64 7.41 18.94
C PHE A 213 13.88 6.15 18.53
N VAL A 214 14.58 5.09 18.13
CA VAL A 214 13.96 3.85 17.60
C VAL A 214 14.52 2.62 18.30
N GLU A 215 13.64 1.78 18.85
CA GLU A 215 13.96 0.43 19.31
C GLU A 215 13.41 -0.58 18.29
N ASN A 216 14.29 -1.29 17.56
CA ASN A 216 13.88 -2.30 16.58
C ASN A 216 13.63 -3.66 17.26
N TYR A 217 12.58 -4.38 16.86
CA TYR A 217 12.17 -5.67 17.43
C TYR A 217 12.23 -6.82 16.44
N LYS A 218 11.83 -6.60 15.19
CA LYS A 218 11.96 -7.54 14.08
C LYS A 218 12.15 -6.78 12.75
N LYS A 219 12.83 -7.41 11.80
CA LYS A 219 13.02 -6.87 10.44
C LYS A 219 11.70 -6.84 9.68
N SER A 220 11.41 -5.76 8.97
CA SER A 220 10.24 -5.66 8.07
C SER A 220 10.35 -6.58 6.85
N ILE A 221 9.19 -6.88 6.26
CA ILE A 221 9.11 -7.16 4.81
C ILE A 221 9.71 -5.96 4.08
N GLN A 222 10.69 -6.20 3.19
CA GLN A 222 11.32 -5.15 2.36
C GLN A 222 11.85 -3.97 3.21
N THR A 223 12.08 -2.79 2.60
CA THR A 223 12.55 -1.57 3.27
C THR A 223 11.45 -0.68 3.84
N ARG A 224 10.26 -1.24 4.12
CA ARG A 224 9.06 -0.48 4.54
C ARG A 224 9.26 0.28 5.85
N ASP A 225 9.95 -0.33 6.81
CA ASP A 225 10.36 0.28 8.06
C ASP A 225 11.26 1.50 7.80
N ALA A 226 12.33 1.32 7.01
CA ALA A 226 13.27 2.38 6.67
C ALA A 226 12.59 3.58 5.97
N PHE A 227 11.69 3.36 5.00
CA PHE A 227 10.95 4.43 4.33
C PHE A 227 9.88 5.10 5.21
N THR A 228 9.28 4.38 6.16
CA THR A 228 8.35 4.95 7.15
C THR A 228 9.08 5.82 8.18
N LEU A 229 10.22 5.35 8.68
CA LEU A 229 11.11 6.11 9.56
C LEU A 229 11.66 7.36 8.86
N TRP A 230 12.07 7.23 7.58
CA TRP A 230 12.42 8.37 6.73
C TRP A 230 11.27 9.37 6.63
N GLY A 231 10.05 8.92 6.36
CA GLY A 231 8.87 9.79 6.29
C GLY A 231 8.61 10.59 7.56
N ILE A 232 8.78 9.97 8.73
CA ILE A 232 8.67 10.66 10.03
C ILE A 232 9.80 11.69 10.20
N LEU A 233 11.04 11.38 9.82
CA LEU A 233 12.14 12.35 9.84
C LEU A 233 11.86 13.54 8.92
N GLN A 234 11.28 13.32 7.74
CA GLN A 234 10.92 14.40 6.82
C GLN A 234 9.78 15.27 7.35
N LEU A 235 8.87 14.69 8.13
CA LEU A 235 7.86 15.45 8.85
C LEU A 235 8.49 16.39 9.89
N LEU A 236 9.49 15.92 10.65
CA LEU A 236 10.26 16.79 11.56
C LEU A 236 11.04 17.88 10.80
N ARG A 237 11.58 17.60 9.60
CA ARG A 237 12.22 18.63 8.75
C ARG A 237 11.21 19.67 8.23
N LYS A 238 9.98 19.26 7.90
CA LYS A 238 8.90 20.15 7.41
C LYS A 238 8.34 21.04 8.52
N TYR A 239 8.26 20.52 9.74
CA TYR A 239 7.73 21.21 10.93
C TYR A 239 8.68 21.16 12.15
N PRO A 240 9.87 21.78 12.09
CA PRO A 240 10.87 21.69 13.16
C PRO A 240 10.36 22.26 14.48
N GLY A 241 10.45 21.47 15.56
CA GLY A 241 10.03 21.87 16.90
C GLY A 241 8.52 22.06 17.08
N LYS A 242 7.68 21.69 16.11
CA LYS A 242 6.21 21.74 16.22
C LYS A 242 5.58 20.39 16.59
N LEU A 243 6.27 19.27 16.37
CA LEU A 243 5.78 17.95 16.78
C LEU A 243 5.93 17.78 18.30
N PRO A 244 4.93 17.20 18.99
CA PRO A 244 4.99 16.91 20.42
C PRO A 244 5.91 15.72 20.74
N ASP A 245 6.17 15.51 22.04
CA ASP A 245 6.71 14.25 22.55
C ASP A 245 5.70 13.11 22.26
N VAL A 246 6.17 11.97 21.73
CA VAL A 246 5.35 10.82 21.31
C VAL A 246 6.06 9.52 21.69
N ASP A 247 5.30 8.48 22.06
CA ASP A 247 5.79 7.10 22.21
C ASP A 247 4.78 6.15 21.53
N LEU A 248 5.21 5.44 20.48
CA LEU A 248 4.34 4.58 19.66
C LEU A 248 4.99 3.25 19.28
N MET A 249 4.14 2.26 19.03
CA MET A 249 4.48 0.99 18.40
C MET A 249 4.03 1.01 16.94
N PHE A 250 4.87 0.53 16.02
CA PHE A 250 4.55 0.46 14.59
C PHE A 250 4.73 -0.97 14.07
N ASP A 251 3.79 -1.45 13.24
CA ASP A 251 3.86 -2.76 12.60
C ASP A 251 3.71 -2.67 11.07
N CYS A 252 4.79 -3.02 10.37
CA CYS A 252 4.96 -2.92 8.93
C CYS A 252 4.38 -4.09 8.10
N ASP A 253 3.80 -5.12 8.73
CA ASP A 253 3.14 -6.22 8.01
C ASP A 253 1.80 -5.76 7.38
N ASP A 254 1.32 -6.52 6.39
CA ASP A 254 0.17 -6.16 5.55
C ASP A 254 -1.19 -6.11 6.29
N ARG A 255 -1.45 -7.05 7.21
CA ARG A 255 -2.79 -7.21 7.81
C ARG A 255 -2.92 -6.49 9.15
N PRO A 256 -4.08 -5.86 9.44
CA PRO A 256 -4.39 -5.34 10.77
C PRO A 256 -4.56 -6.49 11.77
N VAL A 257 -4.27 -6.23 13.05
CA VAL A 257 -4.17 -7.29 14.09
C VAL A 257 -4.87 -6.96 15.40
N ILE A 258 -5.07 -5.68 15.73
CA ILE A 258 -5.70 -5.30 17.00
C ILE A 258 -7.22 -5.37 16.86
N ARG A 259 -7.77 -6.57 17.04
CA ARG A 259 -9.22 -6.84 16.94
C ARG A 259 -10.04 -5.99 17.91
N SER A 260 -11.19 -5.48 17.45
CA SER A 260 -12.11 -4.68 18.25
C SER A 260 -12.93 -5.51 19.25
N ASP A 261 -13.16 -6.79 18.98
CA ASP A 261 -14.04 -7.67 19.75
C ASP A 261 -13.42 -8.22 21.05
N GLY A 262 -12.09 -8.17 21.19
CA GLY A 262 -11.38 -8.50 22.43
C GLY A 262 -11.54 -7.46 23.56
N TYR A 263 -12.13 -6.29 23.31
CA TYR A 263 -12.12 -5.15 24.23
C TYR A 263 -13.52 -4.58 24.45
N ASN A 264 -14.06 -4.74 25.66
CA ASN A 264 -15.44 -4.37 26.00
C ASN A 264 -15.71 -2.87 25.76
N ILE A 265 -16.45 -2.56 24.70
CA ILE A 265 -16.73 -1.18 24.26
C ILE A 265 -17.54 -0.39 25.30
N LEU A 266 -18.38 -1.06 26.11
CA LEU A 266 -19.30 -0.41 27.04
C LEU A 266 -18.73 -0.19 28.45
N ASN A 267 -17.61 -0.82 28.80
CA ASN A 267 -16.95 -0.71 30.10
C ASN A 267 -15.43 -0.85 29.92
N ARG A 268 -14.79 0.18 29.34
CA ARG A 268 -13.34 0.20 29.11
C ARG A 268 -12.57 0.61 30.36
N THR A 269 -11.99 -0.38 31.05
CA THR A 269 -10.91 -0.13 32.02
C THR A 269 -9.57 0.01 31.29
N VAL A 270 -8.55 0.59 31.94
CA VAL A 270 -7.17 0.66 31.43
C VAL A 270 -6.64 -0.72 31.06
N GLU A 271 -6.92 -1.72 31.89
CA GLU A 271 -6.54 -3.11 31.67
C GLU A 271 -7.18 -3.69 30.40
N ASN A 272 -8.44 -3.35 30.12
CA ASN A 272 -9.25 -3.89 29.02
C ASN A 272 -9.32 -2.95 27.79
N ALA A 273 -8.44 -1.97 27.67
CA ALA A 273 -8.30 -1.13 26.47
C ALA A 273 -7.36 -1.80 25.44
N PRO A 274 -7.59 -1.62 24.13
CA PRO A 274 -6.68 -2.10 23.09
C PRO A 274 -5.28 -1.48 23.24
N PRO A 275 -4.19 -2.17 22.87
CA PRO A 275 -2.90 -1.51 22.68
C PRO A 275 -2.96 -0.61 21.43
N PRO A 276 -2.45 0.63 21.48
CA PRO A 276 -2.28 1.43 20.27
C PRO A 276 -1.15 0.83 19.42
N LEU A 277 -1.46 0.53 18.16
CA LEU A 277 -0.51 0.01 17.18
C LEU A 277 -0.71 0.76 15.87
N PHE A 278 0.34 1.41 15.38
CA PHE A 278 0.32 2.10 14.08
C PHE A 278 0.56 1.11 12.95
N ARG A 279 -0.25 1.21 11.89
CA ARG A 279 -0.21 0.35 10.70
C ARG A 279 -0.60 1.13 9.45
N TYR A 280 -0.39 0.52 8.29
CA TYR A 280 -0.74 1.10 6.99
C TYR A 280 -2.22 0.92 6.59
N CYS A 281 -2.96 0.00 7.24
CA CYS A 281 -4.38 -0.20 7.00
C CYS A 281 -5.12 -0.67 8.27
N GLY A 282 -6.45 -0.60 8.23
CA GLY A 282 -7.38 -1.20 9.21
C GLY A 282 -8.51 -1.94 8.49
N ASP A 283 -9.35 -2.65 9.26
CA ASP A 283 -10.63 -3.17 8.77
C ASP A 283 -11.76 -2.94 9.79
N ARG A 284 -13.01 -3.22 9.39
CA ARG A 284 -14.22 -2.98 10.21
C ARG A 284 -14.32 -3.79 11.53
N TRP A 285 -13.35 -4.65 11.82
CA TRP A 285 -13.24 -5.48 13.02
C TRP A 285 -11.95 -5.22 13.80
N THR A 286 -11.18 -4.19 13.45
CA THR A 286 -9.92 -3.85 14.14
C THR A 286 -9.88 -2.38 14.54
N VAL A 287 -8.88 -2.02 15.34
CA VAL A 287 -8.64 -0.66 15.87
C VAL A 287 -7.17 -0.25 15.75
N ASP A 288 -6.45 -0.81 14.78
CA ASP A 288 -5.10 -0.39 14.41
C ASP A 288 -5.13 1.06 13.89
N ILE A 289 -4.16 1.88 14.29
CA ILE A 289 -4.11 3.32 13.99
C ILE A 289 -3.51 3.51 12.60
N VAL A 290 -4.30 4.06 11.66
CA VAL A 290 -3.93 4.05 10.23
C VAL A 290 -3.05 5.24 9.84
N PHE A 291 -1.86 4.92 9.36
CA PHE A 291 -0.78 5.82 8.96
C PHE A 291 -0.49 5.69 7.45
N PRO A 292 -0.01 6.73 6.74
CA PRO A 292 0.38 6.61 5.33
C PRO A 292 1.44 5.53 5.07
N ASP A 293 1.31 4.81 3.96
CA ASP A 293 2.24 3.72 3.62
C ASP A 293 3.64 4.21 3.23
N TRP A 294 4.63 3.32 3.31
CA TRP A 294 6.03 3.62 2.99
C TRP A 294 6.22 4.14 1.55
N SER A 295 5.35 3.73 0.61
CA SER A 295 5.46 4.01 -0.82
C SER A 295 5.10 5.46 -1.17
N PHE A 296 4.68 6.28 -0.20
CA PHE A 296 4.63 7.73 -0.34
C PHE A 296 6.03 8.36 -0.45
N TRP A 297 7.04 7.77 0.19
CA TRP A 297 8.45 8.21 0.13
C TRP A 297 9.31 7.44 -0.86
N GLY A 298 8.89 6.24 -1.22
CA GLY A 298 9.52 5.39 -2.24
C GLY A 298 9.29 3.91 -1.96
N TRP A 299 9.40 3.09 -3.00
CA TRP A 299 9.39 1.63 -2.87
C TRP A 299 10.37 1.04 -3.90
N GLN A 300 11.63 0.99 -3.48
CA GLN A 300 12.79 0.68 -4.32
C GLN A 300 12.73 -0.71 -4.97
N GLU A 301 12.19 -1.71 -4.27
CA GLU A 301 12.16 -3.10 -4.70
C GLU A 301 11.26 -3.34 -5.93
N ILE A 302 10.43 -2.36 -6.29
CA ILE A 302 9.64 -2.33 -7.53
C ILE A 302 9.79 -1.00 -8.31
N ASN A 303 10.89 -0.26 -8.08
CA ASN A 303 11.24 0.98 -8.78
C ASN A 303 10.15 2.08 -8.76
N ILE A 304 9.39 2.18 -7.66
CA ILE A 304 8.40 3.24 -7.47
C ILE A 304 9.04 4.41 -6.73
N LYS A 305 9.10 5.56 -7.41
CA LYS A 305 9.59 6.85 -6.88
C LYS A 305 8.64 7.41 -5.81
N GLU A 306 9.06 8.48 -5.13
CA GLU A 306 8.19 9.12 -4.15
C GLU A 306 6.95 9.77 -4.82
N TRP A 307 5.88 9.90 -4.04
CA TRP A 307 4.56 10.25 -4.54
C TRP A 307 4.49 11.62 -5.24
N SER A 308 5.33 12.59 -4.84
CA SER A 308 5.45 13.89 -5.52
C SER A 308 5.97 13.80 -6.97
N LYS A 309 6.89 12.88 -7.29
CA LYS A 309 7.30 12.60 -8.67
C LYS A 309 6.24 11.76 -9.39
N VAL A 310 5.72 10.72 -8.74
CA VAL A 310 4.73 9.84 -9.38
C VAL A 310 3.46 10.62 -9.75
N LEU A 311 2.91 11.49 -8.90
CA LEU A 311 1.76 12.36 -9.25
C LEU A 311 1.99 13.19 -10.52
N LYS A 312 3.21 13.70 -10.74
CA LYS A 312 3.57 14.44 -11.98
C LYS A 312 3.66 13.49 -13.18
N GLU A 313 4.31 12.34 -13.01
CA GLU A 313 4.38 11.30 -14.05
C GLU A 313 2.98 10.81 -14.44
N MET A 314 2.03 10.69 -13.49
CA MET A 314 0.63 10.37 -13.75
C MET A 314 -0.09 11.50 -14.52
N GLU A 315 0.17 12.77 -14.21
CA GLU A 315 -0.35 13.91 -14.98
C GLU A 315 0.15 13.94 -16.43
N GLU A 316 1.39 13.51 -16.68
CA GLU A 316 1.94 13.38 -18.02
C GLU A 316 1.38 12.13 -18.71
N GLY A 317 1.34 11.00 -18.01
CA GLY A 317 0.79 9.73 -18.45
C GLY A 317 -0.65 9.81 -18.93
N LYS A 318 -1.54 10.42 -18.14
CA LYS A 318 -2.97 10.54 -18.48
C LYS A 318 -3.24 11.45 -19.70
N LYS A 319 -2.30 12.34 -20.03
CA LYS A 319 -2.35 13.21 -21.23
C LYS A 319 -1.91 12.50 -22.52
N LYS A 320 -1.25 11.33 -22.44
CA LYS A 320 -0.78 10.57 -23.62
C LYS A 320 -1.91 10.00 -24.49
N LYS A 321 -3.10 9.77 -23.92
CA LYS A 321 -4.30 9.22 -24.61
C LYS A 321 -5.55 9.80 -23.93
N LYS A 322 -6.37 10.59 -24.65
CA LYS A 322 -7.58 11.21 -24.07
C LYS A 322 -8.58 10.12 -23.67
N PHE A 323 -9.43 10.35 -22.68
CA PHE A 323 -10.38 9.34 -22.17
C PHE A 323 -11.18 8.62 -23.28
N MET A 324 -11.68 9.35 -24.29
CA MET A 324 -12.43 8.76 -25.40
C MET A 324 -11.57 7.89 -26.34
N GLU A 325 -10.27 8.17 -26.44
CA GLU A 325 -9.29 7.40 -27.22
C GLU A 325 -8.78 6.15 -26.45
N ARG A 326 -8.98 6.11 -25.13
CA ARG A 326 -8.58 4.96 -24.28
C ARG A 326 -9.43 3.73 -24.58
N ASP A 327 -8.80 2.57 -24.37
CA ASP A 327 -9.37 1.28 -24.75
C ASP A 327 -10.57 0.94 -23.86
N ALA A 328 -11.67 0.51 -24.50
CA ALA A 328 -13.02 0.48 -23.93
C ALA A 328 -13.30 -0.69 -22.94
N TYR A 329 -12.24 -1.28 -22.36
CA TYR A 329 -12.29 -2.48 -21.55
C TYR A 329 -11.84 -2.23 -20.10
N ALA A 330 -12.24 -3.11 -19.19
CA ALA A 330 -11.67 -3.18 -17.85
C ALA A 330 -10.25 -3.77 -17.90
N TYR A 331 -9.30 -3.13 -17.23
CA TYR A 331 -7.90 -3.56 -17.21
C TYR A 331 -7.41 -3.87 -15.79
N TRP A 332 -6.65 -4.95 -15.66
CA TRP A 332 -5.85 -5.25 -14.47
C TRP A 332 -4.48 -5.80 -14.86
N LYS A 333 -3.41 -5.33 -14.19
CA LYS A 333 -2.09 -5.97 -14.19
C LYS A 333 -1.61 -6.06 -12.75
N GLY A 334 -1.32 -7.27 -12.27
CA GLY A 334 -0.91 -7.48 -10.87
C GLY A 334 -0.50 -8.92 -10.57
N ASN A 335 0.15 -9.15 -9.42
CA ASN A 335 0.42 -10.51 -8.96
C ASN A 335 -0.85 -11.09 -8.30
N PRO A 336 -1.42 -12.20 -8.81
CA PRO A 336 -2.53 -12.89 -8.15
C PRO A 336 -2.07 -13.76 -6.98
N PHE A 337 -0.84 -14.30 -7.04
CA PHE A 337 -0.28 -15.27 -6.10
C PHE A 337 0.26 -14.58 -4.84
N VAL A 338 -0.63 -13.87 -4.14
CA VAL A 338 -0.37 -13.13 -2.89
C VAL A 338 -1.28 -13.63 -1.75
N ALA A 339 -1.61 -14.93 -1.77
CA ALA A 339 -2.58 -15.59 -0.88
C ALA A 339 -3.90 -14.80 -0.77
N SER A 340 -4.47 -14.47 -1.93
CA SER A 340 -5.67 -13.66 -2.09
C SER A 340 -6.66 -14.33 -3.05
N PRO A 341 -7.61 -15.13 -2.53
CA PRO A 341 -8.54 -15.88 -3.36
C PRO A 341 -9.35 -15.00 -4.33
N SER A 342 -9.62 -13.73 -3.98
CA SER A 342 -10.36 -12.83 -4.87
C SER A 342 -9.54 -12.40 -6.10
N ARG A 343 -8.20 -12.38 -6.02
CA ARG A 343 -7.32 -12.17 -7.20
C ARG A 343 -7.16 -13.41 -8.06
N GLU A 344 -7.10 -14.58 -7.45
CA GLU A 344 -7.08 -15.86 -8.17
C GLU A 344 -8.39 -16.05 -8.94
N ASP A 345 -9.54 -15.74 -8.31
CA ASP A 345 -10.86 -15.69 -8.94
C ASP A 345 -10.96 -14.64 -10.06
N LEU A 346 -10.33 -13.47 -9.93
CA LEU A 346 -10.30 -12.44 -10.99
C LEU A 346 -9.65 -12.94 -12.30
N LEU A 347 -8.76 -13.94 -12.25
CA LEU A 347 -8.20 -14.54 -13.47
C LEU A 347 -9.28 -15.23 -14.33
N THR A 348 -10.37 -15.70 -13.73
CA THR A 348 -11.51 -16.29 -14.46
C THR A 348 -12.29 -15.27 -15.30
N CYS A 349 -12.09 -13.97 -15.04
CA CYS A 349 -12.71 -12.89 -15.81
C CYS A 349 -11.97 -12.57 -17.11
N ASN A 350 -10.86 -13.25 -17.43
CA ASN A 350 -10.11 -12.98 -18.65
C ASN A 350 -10.85 -13.47 -19.92
N LEU A 351 -10.45 -12.97 -21.08
CA LEU A 351 -11.01 -13.39 -22.37
C LEU A 351 -10.81 -14.90 -22.62
N SER A 352 -11.86 -15.57 -23.06
CA SER A 352 -11.85 -16.98 -23.46
C SER A 352 -12.61 -17.17 -24.79
N SER A 353 -12.47 -18.33 -25.42
CA SER A 353 -13.21 -18.68 -26.65
C SER A 353 -14.72 -18.82 -26.46
N LEU A 354 -15.20 -18.91 -25.21
CA LEU A 354 -16.61 -19.06 -24.86
C LEU A 354 -17.23 -17.80 -24.22
N HIS A 355 -16.39 -16.86 -23.76
CA HIS A 355 -16.87 -15.68 -23.05
C HIS A 355 -15.85 -14.53 -23.05
N ASP A 356 -16.35 -13.31 -23.26
CA ASP A 356 -15.63 -12.06 -22.98
C ASP A 356 -16.38 -11.24 -21.92
N TRP A 357 -15.78 -11.09 -20.74
CA TRP A 357 -16.30 -10.27 -19.65
C TRP A 357 -16.03 -8.77 -19.84
N ASN A 358 -15.58 -8.36 -21.03
CA ASN A 358 -15.05 -7.05 -21.35
C ASN A 358 -13.87 -6.63 -20.44
N ALA A 359 -13.11 -7.61 -19.96
CA ALA A 359 -11.97 -7.45 -19.07
C ALA A 359 -10.67 -8.03 -19.69
N ARG A 360 -9.54 -7.39 -19.36
CA ARG A 360 -8.20 -7.72 -19.85
C ARG A 360 -7.29 -7.84 -18.64
N ILE A 361 -7.01 -9.09 -18.25
CA ILE A 361 -6.40 -9.44 -16.97
C ILE A 361 -4.99 -10.00 -17.23
N PHE A 362 -3.97 -9.32 -16.71
CA PHE A 362 -2.56 -9.62 -16.94
C PHE A 362 -1.84 -9.94 -15.64
N ILE A 363 -1.00 -10.98 -15.64
CA ILE A 363 -0.18 -11.33 -14.48
C ILE A 363 1.05 -10.41 -14.43
N GLN A 364 1.34 -9.86 -13.26
CA GLN A 364 2.58 -9.14 -12.98
C GLN A 364 3.58 -10.04 -12.27
N ASP A 365 4.58 -10.52 -13.01
CA ASP A 365 5.77 -11.15 -12.44
C ASP A 365 6.78 -10.07 -12.05
N TRP A 366 7.02 -9.89 -10.75
CA TRP A 366 7.99 -8.91 -10.23
C TRP A 366 9.45 -9.35 -10.36
N ILE A 367 9.73 -10.66 -10.45
CA ILE A 367 11.07 -11.19 -10.68
C ILE A 367 11.47 -10.87 -12.13
N SER A 368 10.57 -11.11 -13.08
CA SER A 368 10.81 -10.83 -14.50
C SER A 368 10.84 -9.32 -14.84
N GLU A 369 10.09 -8.47 -14.12
CA GLU A 369 10.25 -7.01 -14.24
C GLU A 369 11.59 -6.53 -13.67
N GLY A 370 12.01 -7.05 -12.50
CA GLY A 370 13.29 -6.66 -11.89
C GLY A 370 14.49 -7.02 -12.77
N GLN A 371 14.45 -8.18 -13.44
CA GLN A 371 15.43 -8.58 -14.47
C GLN A 371 15.42 -7.67 -15.71
N ARG A 372 14.33 -6.95 -15.98
CA ARG A 372 14.15 -6.01 -17.10
C ARG A 372 14.03 -4.54 -16.66
N GLY A 373 14.60 -4.17 -15.51
CA GLY A 373 14.65 -2.77 -15.05
C GLY A 373 13.28 -2.10 -14.82
N PHE A 374 12.20 -2.87 -14.68
CA PHE A 374 10.82 -2.40 -14.49
C PHE A 374 10.20 -1.61 -15.66
N GLU A 375 10.73 -1.79 -16.88
CA GLU A 375 10.27 -1.10 -18.11
C GLU A 375 8.76 -1.19 -18.34
N ASN A 376 8.14 -2.33 -18.02
CA ASN A 376 6.75 -2.64 -18.34
C ASN A 376 5.80 -2.48 -17.14
N SER A 377 6.31 -2.04 -15.98
CA SER A 377 5.55 -1.90 -14.73
C SER A 377 5.41 -0.46 -14.23
N ASN A 378 6.06 0.53 -14.86
CA ASN A 378 5.81 1.95 -14.58
C ASN A 378 4.30 2.30 -14.65
N VAL A 379 3.74 2.74 -13.52
CA VAL A 379 2.29 2.96 -13.34
C VAL A 379 1.72 4.06 -14.24
N ALA A 380 2.47 5.12 -14.51
CA ALA A 380 2.03 6.26 -15.34
C ALA A 380 1.85 5.90 -16.82
N ASN A 381 2.54 4.86 -17.30
CA ASN A 381 2.36 4.34 -18.65
C ASN A 381 1.09 3.46 -18.79
N GLN A 382 0.39 3.13 -17.70
CA GLN A 382 -0.76 2.20 -17.71
C GLN A 382 -2.14 2.87 -17.77
N CYS A 383 -2.22 4.19 -18.01
CA CYS A 383 -3.48 4.94 -18.12
C CYS A 383 -4.08 4.87 -19.55
N THR A 384 -3.96 3.72 -20.21
CA THR A 384 -4.34 3.50 -21.62
C THR A 384 -5.77 2.96 -21.82
N TYR A 385 -6.38 2.44 -20.76
CA TYR A 385 -7.74 1.88 -20.73
C TYR A 385 -8.71 2.82 -20.01
N ARG A 386 -9.98 2.84 -20.42
CA ARG A 386 -11.02 3.68 -19.79
C ARG A 386 -11.32 3.26 -18.35
N TYR A 387 -11.18 1.97 -18.05
CA TYR A 387 -11.60 1.36 -16.80
C TYR A 387 -10.46 0.54 -16.19
N LYS A 388 -10.13 0.80 -14.92
CA LYS A 388 -9.01 0.16 -14.19
C LYS A 388 -9.57 -0.58 -12.98
N ILE A 389 -9.35 -1.89 -12.89
CA ILE A 389 -9.85 -2.70 -11.77
C ILE A 389 -8.96 -2.49 -10.56
N TYR A 390 -9.55 -2.11 -9.43
CA TYR A 390 -8.93 -2.22 -8.11
C TYR A 390 -9.41 -3.48 -7.41
N ILE A 391 -8.45 -4.22 -6.84
CA ILE A 391 -8.72 -5.42 -6.05
C ILE A 391 -7.61 -5.61 -5.01
N GLU A 392 -8.02 -5.95 -3.79
CA GLU A 392 -7.13 -6.15 -2.64
C GLU A 392 -6.15 -7.30 -2.87
N GLY A 393 -5.01 -7.27 -2.16
CA GLY A 393 -3.98 -8.29 -2.18
C GLY A 393 -4.12 -9.23 -0.98
N TYR A 394 -3.02 -9.43 -0.26
CA TYR A 394 -3.05 -10.10 1.05
C TYR A 394 -3.82 -9.26 2.09
N ALA A 395 -3.76 -7.94 1.97
CA ALA A 395 -4.61 -6.94 2.63
C ALA A 395 -5.01 -5.84 1.61
N TRP A 396 -5.17 -4.57 2.02
CA TRP A 396 -5.31 -3.43 1.09
C TRP A 396 -4.18 -3.45 0.03
N SER A 397 -4.41 -2.87 -1.15
CA SER A 397 -3.38 -2.83 -2.19
C SER A 397 -2.88 -1.42 -2.44
N VAL A 398 -1.57 -1.24 -2.27
CA VAL A 398 -0.82 0.01 -2.54
C VAL A 398 -1.07 0.57 -3.97
N SER A 399 -1.58 -0.26 -4.89
CA SER A 399 -2.04 0.14 -6.23
C SER A 399 -3.21 1.13 -6.23
N GLU A 400 -3.99 1.26 -5.15
CA GLU A 400 -5.22 2.08 -5.11
C GLU A 400 -4.96 3.53 -5.54
N LYS A 401 -3.97 4.18 -4.91
CA LYS A 401 -3.62 5.58 -5.20
C LYS A 401 -3.15 5.81 -6.64
N TYR A 402 -2.40 4.86 -7.22
CA TYR A 402 -1.95 4.95 -8.61
C TYR A 402 -3.09 4.69 -9.61
N ILE A 403 -4.04 3.81 -9.28
CA ILE A 403 -5.21 3.51 -10.12
C ILE A 403 -6.17 4.72 -10.14
N LEU A 404 -6.49 5.31 -8.99
CA LEU A 404 -7.35 6.49 -8.88
C LEU A 404 -6.77 7.71 -9.61
N ALA A 405 -5.44 7.87 -9.61
CA ALA A 405 -4.78 9.00 -10.26
C ALA A 405 -4.84 8.98 -11.81
N CYS A 406 -5.13 7.83 -12.45
CA CYS A 406 -5.04 7.66 -13.90
C CYS A 406 -6.04 8.46 -14.76
N ASP A 407 -7.06 9.14 -14.20
CA ASP A 407 -8.17 9.71 -14.98
C ASP A 407 -8.95 8.64 -15.77
N SER A 408 -8.99 7.42 -15.22
CA SER A 408 -9.77 6.27 -15.69
C SER A 408 -10.74 5.87 -14.59
N VAL A 409 -11.90 5.30 -14.92
CA VAL A 409 -12.85 4.86 -13.88
C VAL A 409 -12.23 3.71 -13.09
N THR A 410 -12.11 3.89 -11.78
CA THR A 410 -11.72 2.81 -10.88
C THR A 410 -12.92 1.87 -10.70
N LEU A 411 -12.81 0.65 -11.22
CA LEU A 411 -13.76 -0.44 -10.95
C LEU A 411 -13.33 -1.11 -9.65
N MET A 412 -13.90 -0.68 -8.54
CA MET A 412 -13.47 -1.06 -7.20
C MET A 412 -14.20 -2.33 -6.76
N VAL A 413 -13.52 -3.47 -6.83
CA VAL A 413 -13.98 -4.72 -6.18
C VAL A 413 -14.10 -4.43 -4.69
N LYS A 414 -15.29 -4.69 -4.13
CA LYS A 414 -15.70 -4.33 -2.78
C LYS A 414 -14.58 -4.61 -1.74
N PRO A 415 -13.93 -3.58 -1.18
CA PRO A 415 -12.81 -3.77 -0.27
C PRO A 415 -13.29 -4.22 1.13
N TYR A 416 -12.43 -4.97 1.81
CA TYR A 416 -12.54 -5.29 3.23
C TYR A 416 -11.72 -4.32 4.10
N TYR A 417 -10.55 -3.91 3.61
CA TYR A 417 -9.59 -3.06 4.29
C TYR A 417 -9.76 -1.58 3.90
N TYR A 418 -9.08 -0.72 4.64
CA TYR A 418 -8.96 0.70 4.30
C TYR A 418 -7.62 1.27 4.72
N ASP A 419 -7.17 2.29 3.99
CA ASP A 419 -6.06 3.16 4.41
C ASP A 419 -6.61 4.46 5.05
N PHE A 420 -5.72 5.45 5.20
CA PHE A 420 -6.04 6.73 5.84
C PHE A 420 -6.98 7.63 5.02
N PHE A 421 -7.16 7.39 3.71
CA PHE A 421 -8.02 8.22 2.85
C PHE A 421 -9.18 7.45 2.20
N SER A 422 -9.00 6.16 1.85
CA SER A 422 -9.92 5.40 0.98
C SER A 422 -11.34 5.24 1.54
N ARG A 423 -11.51 5.29 2.87
CA ARG A 423 -12.82 5.36 3.54
C ARG A 423 -13.71 6.48 2.99
N THR A 424 -13.13 7.63 2.67
CA THR A 424 -13.79 8.86 2.23
C THR A 424 -14.40 8.73 0.83
N LEU A 425 -13.77 7.94 -0.04
CA LEU A 425 -14.16 7.76 -1.44
C LEU A 425 -15.64 7.36 -1.57
N GLN A 426 -16.33 7.91 -2.56
CA GLN A 426 -17.76 7.69 -2.79
C GLN A 426 -18.02 6.95 -4.12
N PRO A 427 -18.88 5.92 -4.15
CA PRO A 427 -19.33 5.29 -5.39
C PRO A 427 -20.06 6.31 -6.27
N LEU A 428 -19.97 6.14 -7.60
CA LEU A 428 -20.54 7.03 -8.63
C LEU A 428 -20.03 8.49 -8.58
N GLN A 429 -19.01 8.77 -7.76
CA GLN A 429 -18.27 10.03 -7.75
C GLN A 429 -16.77 9.78 -7.97
N HIS A 430 -16.15 8.87 -7.20
CA HIS A 430 -14.70 8.58 -7.29
C HIS A 430 -14.39 7.18 -7.84
N TYR A 431 -15.38 6.27 -7.85
CA TYR A 431 -15.22 4.91 -8.33
C TYR A 431 -16.56 4.28 -8.72
N TRP A 432 -16.52 3.20 -9.49
CA TRP A 432 -17.66 2.32 -9.74
C TRP A 432 -17.56 1.09 -8.83
N PRO A 433 -18.59 0.75 -8.03
CA PRO A 433 -18.55 -0.39 -7.14
C PRO A 433 -18.72 -1.71 -7.91
N ILE A 434 -17.89 -2.70 -7.62
CA ILE A 434 -17.95 -4.05 -8.19
C ILE A 434 -18.21 -5.05 -7.06
N ARG A 435 -19.11 -6.02 -7.29
CA ARG A 435 -19.38 -7.11 -6.34
C ARG A 435 -18.15 -8.02 -6.23
N ASP A 436 -17.78 -8.39 -5.00
CA ASP A 436 -16.69 -9.35 -4.76
C ASP A 436 -17.11 -10.78 -5.19
N LYS A 437 -18.36 -11.16 -4.95
CA LYS A 437 -18.96 -12.39 -5.51
C LYS A 437 -19.53 -12.10 -6.91
N ASP A 438 -19.37 -13.06 -7.84
CA ASP A 438 -19.77 -12.93 -9.25
C ASP A 438 -19.12 -11.70 -9.93
N LYS A 439 -17.86 -11.42 -9.56
CA LYS A 439 -17.13 -10.20 -9.97
C LYS A 439 -17.02 -10.04 -11.48
N CYS A 440 -16.94 -11.13 -12.25
CA CYS A 440 -16.84 -11.06 -13.71
C CYS A 440 -18.13 -10.53 -14.35
N ARG A 441 -19.31 -10.95 -13.87
CA ARG A 441 -20.59 -10.39 -14.30
C ARG A 441 -20.74 -8.92 -13.90
N SER A 442 -20.33 -8.58 -12.68
CA SER A 442 -20.37 -7.20 -12.18
C SER A 442 -19.44 -6.27 -12.97
N ILE A 443 -18.24 -6.75 -13.34
CA ILE A 443 -17.30 -6.06 -14.24
C ILE A 443 -17.90 -5.89 -15.64
N LYS A 444 -18.46 -6.95 -16.25
CA LYS A 444 -19.07 -6.85 -17.58
C LYS A 444 -20.21 -5.83 -17.61
N PHE A 445 -21.13 -5.90 -16.64
CA PHE A 445 -22.20 -4.93 -16.51
C PHE A 445 -21.66 -3.50 -16.36
N ALA A 446 -20.64 -3.29 -15.50
CA ALA A 446 -20.01 -1.99 -15.32
C ALA A 446 -19.43 -1.43 -16.61
N VAL A 447 -18.69 -2.24 -17.38
CA VAL A 447 -18.08 -1.82 -18.64
C VAL A 447 -19.13 -1.53 -19.71
N ASP A 448 -20.17 -2.34 -19.83
CA ASP A 448 -21.25 -2.12 -20.79
C ASP A 448 -22.05 -0.85 -20.45
N TRP A 449 -22.36 -0.63 -19.17
CA TRP A 449 -23.03 0.58 -18.70
C TRP A 449 -22.16 1.83 -18.92
N LEU A 450 -20.88 1.78 -18.54
CA LEU A 450 -19.96 2.94 -18.64
C LEU A 450 -19.58 3.28 -20.09
N ASN A 451 -19.61 2.31 -21.02
CA ASN A 451 -19.47 2.59 -22.44
C ASN A 451 -20.73 3.20 -23.05
N ASN A 452 -21.92 2.92 -22.52
CA ASN A 452 -23.16 3.59 -22.93
C ASN A 452 -23.36 4.97 -22.29
N HIS A 453 -22.60 5.30 -21.23
CA HIS A 453 -22.68 6.57 -20.50
C HIS A 453 -21.29 7.25 -20.38
N THR A 454 -20.58 7.37 -21.50
CA THR A 454 -19.16 7.78 -21.56
C THR A 454 -18.86 9.12 -20.87
N GLN A 455 -19.75 10.11 -20.94
CA GLN A 455 -19.60 11.38 -20.23
C GLN A 455 -19.57 11.17 -18.70
N LYS A 456 -20.53 10.41 -18.15
CA LYS A 456 -20.59 10.09 -16.73
C LYS A 456 -19.42 9.21 -16.29
N ALA A 457 -18.93 8.34 -17.17
CA ALA A 457 -17.71 7.58 -16.94
C ALA A 457 -16.49 8.50 -16.84
N GLN A 458 -16.32 9.45 -17.77
CA GLN A 458 -15.21 10.41 -17.73
C GLN A 458 -15.26 11.29 -16.48
N GLU A 459 -16.45 11.73 -16.05
CA GLU A 459 -16.61 12.45 -14.77
C GLU A 459 -16.06 11.64 -13.60
N ILE A 460 -16.46 10.37 -13.43
CA ILE A 460 -16.03 9.54 -12.28
C ILE A 460 -14.51 9.32 -12.30
N GLY A 461 -13.91 9.13 -13.48
CA GLY A 461 -12.45 9.03 -13.63
C GLY A 461 -11.71 10.33 -13.29
N ARG A 462 -12.27 11.48 -13.73
CA ARG A 462 -11.69 12.80 -13.50
C ARG A 462 -11.77 13.23 -12.03
N GLU A 463 -12.94 13.11 -11.40
CA GLU A 463 -13.14 13.44 -9.98
C GLU A 463 -12.21 12.63 -9.07
N ALA A 464 -11.97 11.36 -9.40
CA ALA A 464 -10.98 10.52 -8.73
C ALA A 464 -9.55 11.07 -8.90
N SER A 465 -9.14 11.35 -10.14
CA SER A 465 -7.81 11.88 -10.45
C SER A 465 -7.56 13.25 -9.81
N GLU A 466 -8.55 14.14 -9.81
CA GLU A 466 -8.49 15.46 -9.17
C GLU A 466 -8.42 15.36 -7.64
N PHE A 467 -9.15 14.44 -7.01
CA PHE A 467 -8.98 14.13 -5.59
C PHE A 467 -7.55 13.67 -5.27
N MET A 468 -6.96 12.78 -6.08
CA MET A 468 -5.57 12.34 -5.86
C MET A 468 -4.55 13.48 -5.96
N GLN A 469 -4.71 14.39 -6.92
CA GLN A 469 -3.80 15.53 -7.11
C GLN A 469 -3.97 16.62 -6.05
N ARG A 470 -5.22 17.01 -5.74
CA ARG A 470 -5.54 18.11 -4.83
C ARG A 470 -5.47 17.68 -3.37
N ASP A 471 -6.17 16.61 -3.03
CA ASP A 471 -6.43 16.24 -1.64
C ASP A 471 -5.38 15.27 -1.11
N LEU A 472 -4.84 14.35 -1.93
CA LEU A 472 -3.78 13.42 -1.52
C LEU A 472 -2.35 13.88 -1.88
N SER A 473 -2.11 15.19 -2.04
CA SER A 473 -0.77 15.73 -2.25
C SER A 473 0.19 15.41 -1.08
N MET A 474 1.51 15.37 -1.32
CA MET A 474 2.49 15.12 -0.24
C MET A 474 2.46 16.18 0.87
N GLU A 475 1.94 17.39 0.60
CA GLU A 475 1.66 18.37 1.66
C GLU A 475 0.59 17.82 2.63
N ASN A 476 -0.54 17.35 2.11
CA ASN A 476 -1.60 16.74 2.90
C ASN A 476 -1.21 15.40 3.54
N VAL A 477 -0.27 14.64 2.96
CA VAL A 477 0.28 13.42 3.59
C VAL A 477 1.03 13.78 4.86
N TYR A 478 1.96 14.75 4.80
CA TYR A 478 2.68 15.22 5.98
C TYR A 478 1.75 15.90 7.01
N ASP A 479 0.79 16.71 6.56
CA ASP A 479 -0.15 17.36 7.47
C ASP A 479 -1.08 16.34 8.16
N TYR A 480 -1.46 15.24 7.48
CA TYR A 480 -2.20 14.13 8.09
C TYR A 480 -1.38 13.44 9.18
N MET A 481 -0.10 13.15 8.90
CA MET A 481 0.81 12.57 9.90
C MET A 481 1.02 13.51 11.09
N PHE A 482 1.15 14.83 10.84
CA PHE A 482 1.26 15.83 11.90
C PHE A 482 0.05 15.75 12.85
N HIS A 483 -1.16 15.84 12.30
CA HIS A 483 -2.37 15.83 13.12
C HIS A 483 -2.61 14.49 13.80
N LEU A 484 -2.34 13.37 13.13
CA LEU A 484 -2.46 12.04 13.73
C LEU A 484 -1.54 11.88 14.95
N LEU A 485 -0.26 12.30 14.84
CA LEU A 485 0.69 12.27 15.96
C LEU A 485 0.34 13.29 17.05
N ASN A 486 -0.23 14.45 16.67
CA ASN A 486 -0.64 15.51 17.59
C ASN A 486 -1.90 15.17 18.39
N GLU A 487 -2.90 14.53 17.79
CA GLU A 487 -4.08 14.06 18.51
C GLU A 487 -3.77 12.79 19.33
N TYR A 488 -2.85 11.93 18.85
CA TYR A 488 -2.37 10.77 19.60
C TYR A 488 -1.62 11.16 20.88
N SER A 489 -0.71 12.15 20.82
CA SER A 489 0.10 12.55 21.99
C SER A 489 -0.76 13.05 23.16
N LYS A 490 -1.86 13.75 22.89
CA LYS A 490 -2.83 14.24 23.91
C LYS A 490 -3.50 13.11 24.70
N LEU A 491 -3.50 11.89 24.17
CA LEU A 491 -4.10 10.72 24.82
C LEU A 491 -3.12 10.03 25.77
N LEU A 492 -1.80 10.24 25.61
CA LEU A 492 -0.77 9.68 26.48
C LEU A 492 -0.95 10.19 27.92
N LYS A 493 -1.05 9.26 28.87
CA LYS A 493 -1.19 9.52 30.32
C LYS A 493 0.14 9.45 31.08
N TYR A 494 1.24 9.52 30.35
CA TYR A 494 2.62 9.51 30.85
C TYR A 494 3.50 10.34 29.93
N LYS A 495 4.63 10.84 30.43
CA LYS A 495 5.64 11.50 29.58
C LYS A 495 6.49 10.44 28.86
N PRO A 496 6.66 10.51 27.53
CA PRO A 496 7.60 9.68 26.79
C PRO A 496 9.02 9.70 27.35
N GLN A 497 9.70 8.56 27.27
CA GLN A 497 11.07 8.34 27.75
C GLN A 497 11.81 7.48 26.74
N VAL A 498 13.10 7.75 26.51
CA VAL A 498 13.93 6.95 25.58
C VAL A 498 14.08 5.51 26.12
N PRO A 499 13.68 4.47 25.37
CA PRO A 499 13.91 3.08 25.74
C PRO A 499 15.41 2.75 25.81
N LYS A 500 15.81 1.86 26.73
CA LYS A 500 17.23 1.55 26.99
C LYS A 500 18.01 1.03 25.76
N ASN A 501 17.33 0.38 24.82
CA ASN A 501 17.93 -0.20 23.63
C ASN A 501 17.67 0.63 22.36
N SER A 502 17.11 1.85 22.49
CA SER A 502 16.89 2.72 21.33
C SER A 502 18.16 3.41 20.86
N VAL A 503 18.32 3.48 19.54
CA VAL A 503 19.28 4.39 18.89
C VAL A 503 18.62 5.73 18.60
N GLU A 504 19.37 6.83 18.63
CA GLU A 504 18.91 8.09 18.03
C GLU A 504 18.95 7.98 16.50
N LEU A 505 17.95 8.54 15.83
CA LEU A 505 17.82 8.50 14.37
C LEU A 505 17.62 9.90 13.80
N CYS A 506 18.30 10.17 12.68
CA CYS A 506 18.23 11.41 11.91
C CYS A 506 18.29 11.11 10.41
N THR A 507 17.99 12.12 9.58
CA THR A 507 18.08 12.05 8.12
C THR A 507 19.46 11.53 7.68
N GLU A 508 20.50 12.10 8.27
CA GLU A 508 21.91 11.82 8.03
C GLU A 508 22.23 10.34 8.26
N ALA A 509 21.74 9.77 9.37
CA ALA A 509 21.98 8.37 9.74
C ALA A 509 21.37 7.33 8.78
N LEU A 510 20.43 7.72 7.89
CA LEU A 510 19.85 6.82 6.88
C LEU A 510 20.49 6.94 5.50
N VAL A 511 21.10 8.08 5.15
CA VAL A 511 21.62 8.34 3.79
C VAL A 511 23.11 8.59 3.70
N CYS A 512 23.79 8.94 4.79
CA CYS A 512 25.24 9.10 4.76
C CYS A 512 25.96 7.76 4.56
N PRO A 513 27.21 7.77 4.06
CA PRO A 513 28.08 6.61 4.12
C PRO A 513 28.38 6.24 5.58
N SER A 514 28.57 4.94 5.82
CA SER A 514 29.17 4.38 7.02
C SER A 514 30.49 3.70 6.63
N GLU A 515 31.42 3.53 7.56
CA GLU A 515 32.49 2.54 7.36
C GLU A 515 31.90 1.14 7.48
N GLY A 516 31.92 0.39 6.38
CA GLY A 516 31.15 -0.86 6.23
C GLY A 516 29.96 -0.71 5.27
N GLU A 517 29.58 -1.85 4.68
CA GLU A 517 28.61 -2.03 3.59
C GLU A 517 27.27 -1.30 3.80
N ASP A 518 26.53 -1.03 2.71
CA ASP A 518 25.21 -0.35 2.75
C ASP A 518 24.21 -1.07 3.67
N VAL A 519 24.16 -0.61 4.93
CA VAL A 519 23.78 -1.38 6.13
C VAL A 519 22.40 -2.06 6.08
N ASN A 520 21.49 -1.59 5.22
CA ASN A 520 20.15 -2.16 5.06
C ASN A 520 19.76 -2.48 3.60
N GLY A 521 20.68 -2.38 2.64
CA GLY A 521 20.36 -2.57 1.21
C GLY A 521 19.39 -1.51 0.63
N VAL A 522 19.35 -0.32 1.23
CA VAL A 522 18.50 0.80 0.82
C VAL A 522 19.19 1.60 -0.30
N ASP A 523 18.56 1.76 -1.46
CA ASP A 523 19.01 2.75 -2.47
C ASP A 523 18.62 4.15 -1.99
N LYS A 524 19.62 4.79 -1.39
CA LYS A 524 19.59 6.16 -0.86
C LYS A 524 19.08 7.20 -1.87
N LYS A 525 19.10 6.94 -3.18
CA LYS A 525 18.51 7.82 -4.21
C LYS A 525 16.99 7.97 -4.07
N PHE A 526 16.27 6.91 -3.67
CA PHE A 526 14.82 6.98 -3.45
C PHE A 526 14.50 7.83 -2.22
N MET A 527 15.27 7.66 -1.13
CA MET A 527 15.17 8.50 0.06
C MET A 527 15.48 9.97 -0.26
N ILE A 528 16.65 10.27 -0.83
CA ILE A 528 17.03 11.63 -1.26
C ILE A 528 16.01 12.21 -2.25
N GLY A 529 15.38 11.38 -3.09
CA GLY A 529 14.29 11.76 -3.97
C GLY A 529 13.08 12.39 -3.25
N SER A 530 12.84 12.01 -1.99
CA SER A 530 11.80 12.57 -1.10
C SER A 530 12.36 13.50 -0.01
N LEU A 531 13.57 14.05 -0.18
CA LEU A 531 14.16 14.96 0.81
C LEU A 531 13.37 16.26 0.99
N VAL A 532 12.94 16.54 2.22
CA VAL A 532 12.43 17.85 2.60
C VAL A 532 13.61 18.82 2.71
N SER A 533 13.76 19.65 1.68
CA SER A 533 14.84 20.61 1.48
C SER A 533 14.93 21.68 2.56
N ARG A 534 13.77 22.23 2.95
CA ARG A 534 13.64 23.32 3.92
C ARG A 534 12.37 23.19 4.76
N PRO A 535 12.31 23.81 5.97
CA PRO A 535 11.08 23.93 6.74
C PRO A 535 9.97 24.61 5.92
N HIS A 536 8.72 24.29 6.24
CA HIS A 536 7.57 24.94 5.61
C HIS A 536 7.44 26.40 6.07
N ALA A 537 6.86 27.27 5.24
CA ALA A 537 6.69 28.69 5.58
C ALA A 537 5.48 28.96 6.50
N SER A 538 4.40 28.20 6.33
CA SER A 538 3.28 28.12 7.27
C SER A 538 3.36 26.86 8.12
N GLY A 539 2.58 26.78 9.20
CA GLY A 539 2.20 25.53 9.84
C GLY A 539 1.39 24.58 8.91
N PRO A 540 0.99 23.41 9.41
CA PRO A 540 0.07 22.50 8.70
C PRO A 540 -1.32 23.13 8.55
N CYS A 541 -2.13 22.58 7.65
CA CYS A 541 -3.54 22.93 7.50
C CYS A 541 -4.34 22.76 8.82
N SER A 542 -5.51 23.40 8.92
CA SER A 542 -6.40 23.26 10.08
C SER A 542 -7.16 21.92 10.06
N LEU A 543 -7.04 21.13 11.13
CA LEU A 543 -7.70 19.83 11.29
C LEU A 543 -9.23 20.02 11.37
N PRO A 544 -10.04 19.44 10.46
CA PRO A 544 -11.49 19.48 10.59
C PRO A 544 -11.98 18.84 11.90
N PRO A 545 -13.10 19.32 12.46
CA PRO A 545 -13.74 18.70 13.62
C PRO A 545 -14.17 17.25 13.31
N PRO A 546 -14.40 16.41 14.34
CA PRO A 546 -15.00 15.10 14.16
C PRO A 546 -16.35 15.18 13.42
N PHE A 547 -16.82 14.06 12.90
CA PHE A 547 -18.17 13.94 12.37
C PHE A 547 -19.20 14.42 13.41
N ASP A 548 -20.22 15.15 12.94
CA ASP A 548 -21.36 15.50 13.79
C ASP A 548 -22.11 14.24 14.28
N SER A 549 -22.99 14.41 15.27
CA SER A 549 -23.74 13.33 15.92
C SER A 549 -24.39 12.29 14.98
N ASN A 550 -24.78 12.68 13.76
CA ASN A 550 -25.34 11.79 12.74
C ASN A 550 -24.52 11.76 11.45
N GLY A 551 -23.49 12.60 11.31
CA GLY A 551 -22.72 12.81 10.08
C GLY A 551 -22.00 11.56 9.57
N LEU A 552 -21.39 10.79 10.48
CA LEU A 552 -20.73 9.53 10.16
C LEU A 552 -21.73 8.47 9.65
N GLU A 553 -22.88 8.35 10.32
CA GLU A 553 -23.92 7.40 9.95
C GLU A 553 -24.57 7.80 8.62
N LYS A 554 -24.87 9.10 8.42
CA LYS A 554 -25.32 9.68 7.15
C LYS A 554 -24.33 9.47 6.00
N PHE A 555 -23.02 9.58 6.26
CA PHE A 555 -21.96 9.30 5.29
C PHE A 555 -21.97 7.82 4.86
N HIS A 556 -22.00 6.88 5.81
CA HIS A 556 -22.11 5.45 5.51
C HIS A 556 -23.43 5.11 4.82
N ARG A 557 -24.55 5.71 5.24
CA ARG A 557 -25.88 5.52 4.64
C ARG A 557 -25.91 5.98 3.18
N LYS A 558 -25.27 7.12 2.84
CA LYS A 558 -25.06 7.56 1.46
C LYS A 558 -24.25 6.53 0.66
N LYS A 559 -23.07 6.13 1.16
CA LYS A 559 -22.17 5.16 0.48
C LYS A 559 -22.86 3.81 0.22
N LEU A 560 -23.62 3.29 1.20
CA LEU A 560 -24.39 2.05 1.06
C LEU A 560 -25.57 2.18 0.07
N ASN A 561 -26.28 3.30 0.06
CA ASN A 561 -27.40 3.51 -0.86
C ASN A 561 -26.93 3.63 -2.32
N LEU A 562 -25.78 4.26 -2.57
CA LEU A 562 -25.17 4.34 -3.90
C LEU A 562 -24.69 2.97 -4.40
N ILE A 563 -24.14 2.12 -3.53
CA ILE A 563 -23.81 0.73 -3.88
C ILE A 563 -25.09 -0.04 -4.26
N ARG A 564 -26.13 0.01 -3.41
CA ARG A 564 -27.42 -0.65 -3.65
C ARG A 564 -28.14 -0.18 -4.92
N GLN A 565 -27.88 1.05 -5.36
CA GLN A 565 -28.39 1.59 -6.62
C GLN A 565 -27.74 0.91 -7.83
N VAL A 566 -26.41 0.75 -7.79
CA VAL A 566 -25.66 0.02 -8.83
C VAL A 566 -26.02 -1.47 -8.83
N GLU A 567 -26.13 -2.09 -7.65
CA GLU A 567 -26.56 -3.49 -7.52
C GLU A 567 -27.93 -3.73 -8.18
N LYS A 568 -28.91 -2.84 -7.96
CA LYS A 568 -30.22 -2.91 -8.62
C LYS A 568 -30.14 -2.74 -10.14
N TRP A 569 -29.25 -1.90 -10.65
CA TRP A 569 -29.05 -1.74 -12.09
C TRP A 569 -28.40 -2.99 -12.71
N GLU A 570 -27.45 -3.60 -12.00
CA GLU A 570 -26.80 -4.86 -12.40
C GLU A 570 -27.81 -6.01 -12.49
N ASP A 571 -28.64 -6.18 -11.46
CA ASP A 571 -29.68 -7.21 -11.42
C ASP A 571 -30.72 -6.98 -12.54
N SER A 572 -31.11 -5.72 -12.77
CA SER A 572 -32.04 -5.32 -13.86
C SER A 572 -31.44 -5.44 -15.27
N TYR A 573 -30.12 -5.51 -15.39
CA TYR A 573 -29.42 -5.81 -16.64
C TYR A 573 -29.42 -7.31 -16.91
N TRP A 574 -29.02 -8.13 -15.92
CA TRP A 574 -28.96 -9.59 -16.11
C TRP A 574 -30.35 -10.22 -16.27
N GLN A 575 -31.40 -9.66 -15.67
CA GLN A 575 -32.81 -10.02 -15.93
C GLN A 575 -33.32 -9.72 -17.35
N LYS A 576 -32.51 -9.13 -18.23
CA LYS A 576 -32.83 -8.85 -19.65
C LYS A 576 -31.88 -9.54 -20.63
N VAL A 577 -30.85 -10.20 -20.12
CA VAL A 577 -29.80 -10.90 -20.87
C VAL A 577 -29.92 -12.43 -20.69
N LEU A 578 -30.59 -12.85 -19.61
CA LEU A 578 -31.06 -14.20 -19.33
C LEU A 578 -32.54 -14.36 -19.75
#